data_AF-A0A958VJP1-F1
#
_entry.id   AF-A0A958VJP1-F1
#
_cell.length_a   1.000
_cell.length_b   1.000
_cell.length_c   1.000
_cell.angle_alpha   90.00
_cell.angle_beta   90.00
_cell.angle_gamma   90.00
#
_symmetry.space_group_name_H-M   'P 1'
#
loop_
_entity.id
_entity.type
_entity.pdbx_description
1 polymer ?
#
loop_
_entity_poly.entity_id
_entity_poly.type
_entity_poly.pdbx_seq_one_letter_code
_entity_poly.pdbx_strand_id
1 'polypeptide(L)'
;MTCGPGDDLYSIFGHTAFRLRDDSLNWDIVFNYGTFDFSDDFYFQFAQGKLMYRLSIEPFESFYSGYEWENRWVREQVLALNHQQKQALFNYLDSNYRPENRYYLYHFFFNNCSTLPRDVLTSVLGSNFSFNVPTTTVDSSFRNIIDKYLVHQYWGDLGIDIG
;
A
#
# COMPACT_ATOMS: atom_id res chain seq x y z
N MET A 1 -1.56 1.94 -8.63
CA MET A 1 -1.99 3.33 -8.38
C MET A 1 -1.26 3.84 -7.17
N THR A 2 -0.90 5.12 -7.17
CA THR A 2 -0.24 5.80 -6.07
C THR A 2 -1.11 6.98 -5.66
N CYS A 3 -1.34 7.13 -4.37
CA CYS A 3 -2.21 8.14 -3.79
C CYS A 3 -1.38 9.08 -2.93
N GLY A 4 -1.71 10.37 -2.97
CA GLY A 4 -1.00 11.41 -2.24
C GLY A 4 -1.11 11.26 -0.72
N PRO A 5 -0.22 11.91 0.04
CA PRO A 5 -0.24 11.88 1.50
C PRO A 5 -1.50 12.58 2.06
N GLY A 6 -1.90 12.22 3.27
CA GLY A 6 -2.95 12.89 4.05
C GLY A 6 -2.41 13.44 5.38
N ASP A 7 -3.30 13.98 6.21
CA ASP A 7 -2.93 14.66 7.46
C ASP A 7 -2.76 13.70 8.66
N ASP A 8 -3.34 12.50 8.57
CA ASP A 8 -3.29 11.49 9.63
C ASP A 8 -2.02 10.63 9.56
N LEU A 9 -1.57 10.12 10.71
CA LEU A 9 -0.36 9.30 10.82
C LEU A 9 -0.35 8.10 9.85
N TYR A 10 -1.50 7.45 9.68
CA TYR A 10 -1.62 6.27 8.81
C TYR A 10 -1.66 6.61 7.31
N SER A 11 -1.80 7.89 6.94
CA SER A 11 -1.92 8.35 5.55
C SER A 11 -0.82 9.33 5.11
N ILE A 12 0.05 9.76 6.04
CA ILE A 12 1.07 10.80 5.84
C ILE A 12 2.13 10.47 4.78
N PHE A 13 2.35 9.18 4.47
CA PHE A 13 3.30 8.75 3.44
C PHE A 13 2.63 8.45 2.09
N GLY A 14 1.31 8.66 1.98
CA GLY A 14 0.52 8.26 0.83
C GLY A 14 0.18 6.78 0.84
N HIS A 15 -0.28 6.27 -0.30
CA HIS A 15 -0.76 4.89 -0.41
C HIS A 15 -0.53 4.29 -1.79
N THR A 16 -0.40 2.96 -1.86
CA THR A 16 -0.34 2.23 -3.15
C THR A 16 -1.35 1.09 -3.18
N ALA A 17 -2.04 0.94 -4.31
CA ALA A 17 -3.06 -0.09 -4.52
C ALA A 17 -3.05 -0.60 -5.98
N PHE A 18 -3.57 -1.81 -6.21
CA PHE A 18 -3.77 -2.33 -7.57
C PHE A 18 -5.18 -2.03 -8.04
N ARG A 19 -5.32 -1.42 -9.22
CA ARG A 19 -6.61 -1.35 -9.92
C ARG A 19 -6.64 -2.45 -10.97
N LEU A 20 -7.75 -3.16 -11.03
CA LEU A 20 -8.06 -4.10 -12.09
C LEU A 20 -9.32 -3.61 -12.80
N ARG A 21 -9.21 -3.42 -14.11
CA ARG A 21 -10.33 -3.08 -14.97
C ARG A 21 -10.49 -4.15 -16.06
N ASP A 22 -11.71 -4.68 -16.16
CA ASP A 22 -12.12 -5.63 -17.18
C ASP A 22 -13.52 -5.23 -17.69
N ASP A 23 -13.56 -4.65 -18.89
CA ASP A 23 -14.82 -4.18 -19.48
C ASP A 23 -15.77 -5.33 -19.87
N SER A 24 -15.26 -6.56 -20.06
CA SER A 24 -16.07 -7.73 -20.41
C SER A 24 -16.86 -8.29 -19.22
N LEU A 25 -16.27 -8.18 -18.02
CA LEU A 25 -16.88 -8.55 -16.75
C LEU A 25 -17.54 -7.37 -16.04
N ASN A 26 -17.44 -6.17 -16.62
CA ASN A 26 -17.83 -4.90 -16.00
C ASN A 26 -17.18 -4.71 -14.62
N TRP A 27 -15.89 -5.05 -14.52
CA TRP A 27 -15.10 -4.88 -13.31
C TRP A 27 -14.27 -3.61 -13.41
N ASP A 28 -14.36 -2.79 -12.37
CA ASP A 28 -13.42 -1.70 -12.12
C ASP A 28 -13.20 -1.62 -10.61
N ILE A 29 -12.24 -2.41 -10.14
CA ILE A 29 -12.05 -2.73 -8.72
C ILE A 29 -10.63 -2.43 -8.28
N VAL A 30 -10.48 -2.14 -7.00
CA VAL A 30 -9.21 -1.83 -6.35
C VAL A 30 -8.91 -2.87 -5.29
N PHE A 31 -7.76 -3.53 -5.41
CA PHE A 31 -7.16 -4.34 -4.36
C PHE A 31 -6.30 -3.44 -3.49
N ASN A 32 -6.77 -3.22 -2.26
CA ASN A 32 -6.24 -2.25 -1.32
C ASN A 32 -5.53 -2.96 -0.14
N TYR A 33 -4.20 -2.98 -0.17
CA TYR A 33 -3.35 -3.43 0.93
C TYR A 33 -3.13 -2.30 1.92
N GLY A 34 -4.10 -2.04 2.78
CA GLY A 34 -4.04 -0.88 3.66
C GLY A 34 -5.24 -0.71 4.59
N THR A 35 -6.19 -1.64 4.55
CA THR A 35 -7.42 -1.51 5.32
C THR A 35 -7.22 -2.08 6.72
N PHE A 36 -7.72 -1.39 7.72
CA PHE A 36 -7.68 -1.80 9.11
C PHE A 36 -8.96 -1.31 9.81
N ASP A 37 -9.23 -1.84 10.99
CA ASP A 37 -10.35 -1.39 11.81
C ASP A 37 -9.82 -0.40 12.86
N PHE A 38 -10.40 0.80 12.91
CA PHE A 38 -10.02 1.81 13.90
C PHE A 38 -10.57 1.39 15.26
N SER A 39 -9.72 1.40 16.28
CA SER A 39 -10.09 1.14 17.68
C SER A 39 -9.43 2.17 18.59
N ASP A 40 -9.91 2.31 19.82
CA ASP A 40 -9.37 3.29 20.77
C ASP A 40 -7.86 3.09 21.05
N ASP A 41 -7.37 1.85 20.93
CA ASP A 41 -5.96 1.48 21.09
C ASP A 41 -5.14 1.53 19.79
N PHE A 42 -5.68 2.09 18.71
CA PHE A 42 -5.05 2.06 17.37
C PHE A 42 -3.61 2.55 17.39
N TYR A 43 -3.36 3.76 17.90
CA TYR A 43 -2.02 4.38 17.89
C TYR A 43 -1.03 3.60 18.75
N PHE A 44 -1.49 3.02 19.86
CA PHE A 44 -0.66 2.19 20.73
C PHE A 44 -0.28 0.88 20.03
N GLN A 45 -1.24 0.20 19.39
CA GLN A 45 -0.97 -1.03 18.63
C GLN A 45 -0.12 -0.78 17.39
N PHE A 46 -0.30 0.38 16.73
CA PHE A 46 0.54 0.82 15.62
C PHE A 46 2.00 0.99 16.06
N ALA A 47 2.25 1.72 17.15
CA ALA A 47 3.60 1.92 17.70
C ALA A 47 4.26 0.62 18.17
N GLN A 48 3.47 -0.40 18.54
CA GLN A 48 3.98 -1.72 18.92
C GLN A 48 4.16 -2.69 17.74
N GLY A 49 3.83 -2.28 16.51
CA GLY A 49 3.85 -3.17 15.34
C GLY A 49 2.85 -4.32 15.44
N LYS A 50 1.76 -4.16 16.20
CA LYS A 50 0.75 -5.20 16.45
C LYS A 50 -0.51 -5.04 15.62
N LEU A 51 -0.59 -4.01 14.77
CA LEU A 51 -1.82 -3.73 14.04
C LEU A 51 -2.02 -4.72 12.89
N MET A 52 -3.16 -5.42 12.91
CA MET A 52 -3.55 -6.29 11.82
C MET A 52 -4.20 -5.46 10.72
N TYR A 53 -3.59 -5.51 9.55
CA TYR A 53 -4.16 -4.96 8.33
C TYR A 53 -4.76 -6.09 7.51
N ARG A 54 -5.58 -5.70 6.54
CA ARG A 54 -6.15 -6.62 5.57
C ARG A 54 -6.11 -6.10 4.15
N LEU A 55 -6.01 -7.03 3.22
CA LEU A 55 -6.39 -6.80 1.84
C LEU A 55 -7.91 -6.62 1.77
N SER A 56 -8.34 -5.55 1.12
CA SER A 56 -9.74 -5.30 0.79
C SER A 56 -9.93 -5.12 -0.70
N ILE A 57 -11.17 -5.31 -1.15
CA ILE A 57 -11.59 -5.01 -2.52
C ILE A 57 -12.74 -4.02 -2.43
N GLU A 58 -12.65 -2.96 -3.23
CA GLU A 58 -13.70 -1.95 -3.35
C GLU A 58 -13.80 -1.43 -4.79
N PRO A 59 -14.95 -0.87 -5.22
CA PRO A 59 -15.07 -0.23 -6.53
C PRO A 59 -14.10 0.95 -6.67
N PHE A 60 -13.50 1.10 -7.85
CA PHE A 60 -12.57 2.20 -8.13
C PHE A 60 -13.18 3.58 -7.86
N GLU A 61 -14.45 3.77 -8.23
CA GLU A 61 -15.16 5.03 -8.01
C GLU A 61 -15.20 5.41 -6.52
N SER A 62 -15.54 4.45 -5.65
CA SER A 62 -15.59 4.64 -4.20
C SER A 62 -14.21 4.95 -3.62
N PHE A 63 -13.20 4.19 -4.05
CA PHE A 63 -11.81 4.43 -3.65
C PHE A 63 -11.38 5.85 -4.05
N TYR A 64 -11.56 6.23 -5.32
CA TYR A 64 -11.16 7.53 -5.85
C TYR A 64 -11.88 8.69 -5.16
N SER A 65 -13.19 8.58 -4.97
CA SER A 65 -14.02 9.60 -4.32
C SER A 65 -13.55 9.90 -2.89
N GLY A 66 -13.06 8.89 -2.17
CA GLY A 66 -12.49 9.08 -0.84
C GLY A 66 -11.27 10.01 -0.84
N TYR A 67 -10.32 9.77 -1.76
CA TYR A 67 -9.16 10.66 -1.89
C TYR A 67 -9.53 12.05 -2.38
N GLU A 68 -10.49 12.16 -3.31
CA GLU A 68 -10.96 13.45 -3.79
C GLU A 68 -11.59 14.28 -2.66
N TRP A 69 -12.41 13.67 -1.81
CA TRP A 69 -13.00 14.31 -0.63
C TRP A 69 -11.95 14.83 0.36
N GLU A 70 -10.85 14.08 0.51
CA GLU A 70 -9.69 14.48 1.32
C GLU A 70 -8.75 15.49 0.63
N ASN A 71 -9.08 15.96 -0.59
CA ASN A 71 -8.22 16.80 -1.44
C ASN A 71 -6.84 16.16 -1.75
N ARG A 72 -6.80 14.84 -1.85
CA ARG A 72 -5.60 14.05 -2.16
C ARG A 72 -5.63 13.61 -3.62
N TRP A 73 -4.48 13.65 -4.26
CA TRP A 73 -4.35 13.21 -5.66
C TRP A 73 -4.23 11.69 -5.76
N VAL A 74 -4.71 11.12 -6.87
CA VAL A 74 -4.48 9.71 -7.25
C VAL A 74 -3.81 9.69 -8.62
N ARG A 75 -2.74 8.91 -8.76
CA ARG A 75 -2.00 8.71 -10.02
C ARG A 75 -1.97 7.23 -10.38
N GLU A 76 -2.17 6.95 -11.66
CA GLU A 76 -2.16 5.59 -12.18
C GLU A 76 -0.90 5.33 -13.01
N GLN A 77 -0.28 4.17 -12.78
CA GLN A 77 0.75 3.63 -13.65
C GLN A 77 0.19 2.38 -14.30
N VAL A 78 -0.06 2.46 -15.60
CA VAL A 78 -0.56 1.32 -16.38
C VAL A 78 0.60 0.37 -16.67
N LEU A 79 0.51 -0.86 -16.17
CA LEU A 79 1.51 -1.89 -16.41
C LEU A 79 1.25 -2.55 -17.78
N ALA A 80 2.31 -2.63 -18.60
CA ALA A 80 2.27 -3.27 -19.91
C ALA A 80 2.33 -4.81 -19.79
N LEU A 81 1.33 -5.41 -19.13
CA LEU A 81 1.24 -6.85 -18.91
C LEU A 81 0.51 -7.54 -20.06
N ASN A 82 1.03 -8.68 -20.50
CA ASN A 82 0.30 -9.57 -21.41
C ASN A 82 -0.85 -10.29 -20.67
N HIS A 83 -1.72 -10.98 -21.42
CA HIS A 83 -2.88 -11.65 -20.85
C HIS A 83 -2.52 -12.68 -19.75
N GLN A 84 -1.48 -13.48 -19.98
CA GLN A 84 -1.04 -14.49 -19.01
C GLN A 84 -0.54 -13.85 -17.71
N GLN A 85 0.22 -12.75 -17.81
CA GLN A 85 0.71 -12.00 -16.65
C GLN A 85 -0.43 -11.33 -15.88
N LYS A 86 -1.42 -10.74 -16.58
CA LYS A 86 -2.61 -10.17 -15.95
C LYS A 86 -3.38 -11.24 -15.18
N GLN A 87 -3.60 -12.41 -15.78
CA GLN A 87 -4.29 -13.53 -15.13
C GLN A 87 -3.51 -14.05 -13.91
N ALA A 88 -2.19 -14.18 -14.02
CA ALA A 88 -1.35 -14.60 -12.90
C ALA A 88 -1.40 -13.60 -11.75
N LEU A 89 -1.37 -12.29 -12.04
CA LEU A 89 -1.51 -11.23 -11.04
C LEU A 89 -2.89 -11.29 -10.37
N PHE A 90 -3.96 -11.43 -11.16
CA PHE A 90 -5.31 -11.58 -10.63
C PHE A 90 -5.43 -12.80 -9.72
N ASN A 91 -4.98 -13.99 -10.16
CA ASN A 91 -5.05 -15.21 -9.35
C ASN A 91 -4.31 -15.07 -8.03
N TYR A 92 -3.16 -14.37 -8.04
CA TYR A 92 -2.40 -14.10 -6.82
C TYR A 92 -3.16 -13.17 -5.87
N LEU A 93 -3.74 -12.09 -6.39
CA LEU A 93 -4.53 -11.14 -5.60
C LEU A 93 -5.83 -11.77 -5.06
N ASP A 94 -6.52 -12.58 -5.87
CA ASP A 94 -7.69 -13.36 -5.46
C ASP A 94 -7.35 -14.37 -4.35
N SER A 95 -6.22 -15.08 -4.50
CA SER A 95 -5.72 -15.99 -3.46
C SER A 95 -5.42 -15.26 -2.15
N ASN A 96 -4.78 -14.09 -2.21
CA ASN A 96 -4.55 -13.27 -1.02
C ASN A 96 -5.84 -12.72 -0.41
N TYR A 97 -6.89 -12.49 -1.20
CA TYR A 97 -8.14 -11.95 -0.68
C TYR A 97 -8.97 -12.97 0.13
N ARG A 98 -8.63 -14.26 0.05
CA ARG A 98 -9.29 -15.31 0.81
C ARG A 98 -9.20 -15.05 2.33
N PRO A 99 -10.25 -15.40 3.11
CA PRO A 99 -10.28 -15.14 4.56
C PRO A 99 -9.03 -15.59 5.32
N GLU A 100 -8.44 -16.72 4.91
CA GLU A 100 -7.23 -17.30 5.49
C GLU A 100 -5.93 -16.54 5.16
N ASN A 101 -5.90 -15.74 4.09
CA ASN A 101 -4.69 -15.08 3.58
C ASN A 101 -4.72 -13.55 3.67
N ARG A 102 -5.91 -12.96 3.79
CA ARG A 102 -6.09 -11.50 3.62
C ARG A 102 -5.53 -10.67 4.76
N TYR A 103 -5.30 -11.26 5.92
CA TYR A 103 -4.83 -10.57 7.12
C TYR A 103 -3.32 -10.67 7.25
N TYR A 104 -2.66 -9.56 7.55
CA TYR A 104 -1.22 -9.51 7.73
C TYR A 104 -0.85 -8.51 8.84
N LEU A 105 0.26 -8.79 9.52
CA LEU A 105 0.79 -7.90 10.54
C LEU A 105 1.50 -6.74 9.85
N TYR A 106 1.04 -5.52 10.10
CA TYR A 106 1.65 -4.34 9.50
C TYR A 106 3.01 -4.07 10.12
N HIS A 107 3.98 -3.84 9.24
CA HIS A 107 5.31 -3.37 9.63
C HIS A 107 5.66 -2.16 8.80
N PHE A 108 5.88 -1.02 9.47
CA PHE A 108 6.08 0.27 8.83
C PHE A 108 7.16 0.24 7.73
N PHE A 109 8.28 -0.43 7.97
CA PHE A 109 9.37 -0.52 6.98
C PHE A 109 9.27 -1.68 5.97
N PHE A 110 8.71 -2.82 6.37
CA PHE A 110 8.91 -4.08 5.65
C PHE A 110 7.62 -4.73 5.15
N ASN A 111 6.47 -4.43 5.75
CA ASN A 111 5.20 -5.09 5.41
C ASN A 111 4.03 -4.10 5.42
N ASN A 112 3.91 -3.33 4.34
CA ASN A 112 2.98 -2.21 4.22
C ASN A 112 2.45 -2.07 2.79
N CYS A 113 1.64 -1.03 2.57
CA CYS A 113 1.02 -0.71 1.30
C CYS A 113 1.98 -0.41 0.14
N SER A 114 3.26 -0.14 0.41
CA SER A 114 4.30 0.09 -0.60
C SER A 114 5.17 -1.14 -0.86
N THR A 115 5.44 -1.96 0.16
CA THR A 115 6.23 -3.19 0.00
C THR A 115 5.42 -4.35 -0.56
N LEU A 116 4.16 -4.51 -0.16
CA LEU A 116 3.32 -5.61 -0.62
C LEU A 116 3.07 -5.58 -2.13
N PRO A 117 2.69 -4.45 -2.76
CA PRO A 117 2.55 -4.39 -4.21
C PRO A 117 3.86 -4.68 -4.96
N ARG A 118 5.00 -4.22 -4.43
CA ARG A 118 6.32 -4.53 -4.96
C ARG A 118 6.58 -6.04 -4.95
N ASP A 119 6.33 -6.68 -3.81
CA ASP A 119 6.60 -8.10 -3.60
C ASP A 119 5.66 -8.97 -4.44
N VAL A 120 4.37 -8.62 -4.51
CA VAL A 120 3.38 -9.23 -5.42
C VAL A 120 3.87 -9.20 -6.87
N LEU A 121 4.27 -8.03 -7.39
CA LEU A 121 4.75 -7.91 -8.76
C LEU A 121 6.03 -8.73 -8.99
N THR A 122 6.95 -8.71 -8.04
CA THR A 122 8.20 -9.48 -8.11
C THR A 122 7.92 -10.98 -8.13
N SER A 123 7.01 -11.48 -7.28
CA SER A 123 6.63 -12.90 -7.25
C SER A 123 5.90 -13.35 -8.52
N VAL A 124 5.02 -12.53 -9.07
CA VAL A 124 4.19 -12.89 -10.23
C VAL A 124 4.98 -12.78 -11.55
N LEU A 125 5.79 -11.74 -11.70
CA LEU A 125 6.46 -11.43 -12.98
C LEU A 125 7.89 -11.97 -13.05
N GLY A 126 8.51 -12.26 -11.91
CA GLY A 126 9.87 -12.79 -11.83
C GLY A 126 10.89 -11.90 -12.55
N SER A 127 11.72 -12.52 -13.39
CA SER A 127 12.76 -11.83 -14.17
C SER A 127 12.23 -10.84 -15.22
N ASN A 128 10.94 -10.84 -15.52
CA ASN A 128 10.32 -9.89 -16.45
C ASN A 128 9.99 -8.54 -15.80
N PHE A 129 10.26 -8.38 -14.51
CA PHE A 129 10.04 -7.14 -13.78
C PHE A 129 11.37 -6.54 -13.34
N SER A 130 11.57 -5.26 -13.66
CA SER A 130 12.75 -4.50 -13.28
C SER A 130 12.35 -3.18 -12.64
N PHE A 131 13.07 -2.81 -11.59
CA PHE A 131 12.92 -1.50 -10.96
C PHE A 131 13.78 -0.49 -11.69
N ASN A 132 13.19 0.65 -12.03
CA ASN A 132 13.96 1.82 -12.42
C ASN A 132 14.40 2.57 -11.15
N VAL A 133 15.41 2.02 -10.46
CA VAL A 133 15.94 2.62 -9.23
C VAL A 133 16.90 3.74 -9.60
N PRO A 134 16.73 4.97 -9.07
CA PRO A 134 17.72 6.01 -9.23
C PRO A 134 19.08 5.53 -8.69
N THR A 135 20.17 5.81 -9.40
CA THR A 135 21.54 5.43 -9.00
C THR A 135 22.04 6.16 -7.74
N THR A 136 21.23 7.04 -7.17
CA THR A 136 21.58 7.80 -5.97
C THR A 136 21.45 6.91 -4.75
N THR A 137 22.59 6.43 -4.24
CA THR A 137 22.68 5.86 -2.89
C THR A 137 22.41 6.98 -1.90
N VAL A 138 21.27 6.94 -1.24
CA VAL A 138 21.03 7.79 -0.06
C VAL A 138 21.75 7.12 1.10
N ASP A 139 22.88 7.69 1.51
CA ASP A 139 23.65 7.23 2.66
C ASP A 139 22.96 7.70 3.94
N SER A 140 21.76 7.16 4.20
CA SER A 140 20.93 7.51 5.34
C SER A 140 20.14 6.28 5.77
N SER A 141 20.02 6.08 7.08
CA SER A 141 19.12 5.07 7.64
C SER A 141 17.67 5.37 7.25
N PHE A 142 16.79 4.35 7.26
CA PHE A 142 15.37 4.57 7.00
C PHE A 142 14.78 5.64 7.93
N ARG A 143 15.20 5.69 9.20
CA ARG A 143 14.81 6.70 10.19
C ARG A 143 15.14 8.12 9.71
N ASN A 144 16.40 8.38 9.36
CA ASN A 144 16.83 9.70 8.87
C ASN A 144 16.07 10.20 7.62
N ILE A 145 15.49 9.29 6.83
CA ILE A 145 14.68 9.65 5.65
C ILE A 145 13.25 10.00 6.06
N ILE A 146 12.70 9.31 7.06
CA ILE A 146 11.33 9.45 7.53
C ILE A 146 11.17 10.65 8.46
N ASP A 147 12.15 10.92 9.34
CA ASP A 147 12.12 12.07 10.28
C ASP A 147 11.83 13.39 9.55
N LYS A 148 12.31 13.52 8.31
CA LYS A 148 12.09 14.68 7.43
C LYS A 148 10.61 14.94 7.14
N TYR A 149 9.76 13.93 7.26
CA TYR A 149 8.31 13.98 7.04
C TYR A 149 7.51 13.92 8.34
N LEU A 150 8.15 13.65 9.49
CA LEU A 150 7.51 13.53 10.81
C LEU A 150 7.77 14.73 11.75
N VAL A 151 8.43 15.79 11.27
CA VAL A 151 8.81 17.01 12.02
C VAL A 151 7.67 17.65 12.84
N HIS A 152 6.41 17.37 12.51
CA HIS A 152 5.22 17.88 13.21
C HIS A 152 4.34 16.82 13.88
N GLN A 153 4.78 15.55 13.93
CA GLN A 153 4.03 14.40 14.47
C GLN A 153 4.83 13.67 15.55
N TYR A 154 5.08 14.35 16.68
CA TYR A 154 5.97 13.92 17.77
C TYR A 154 5.73 12.48 18.28
N TRP A 155 4.48 12.02 18.34
CA TRP A 155 4.16 10.65 18.78
C TRP A 155 4.32 9.60 17.67
N GLY A 156 4.13 9.98 16.41
CA GLY A 156 4.39 9.12 15.26
C GLY A 156 5.89 8.89 15.04
N ASP A 157 6.67 9.95 15.20
CA ASP A 157 8.15 9.94 15.18
C ASP A 157 8.70 8.97 16.24
N LEU A 158 8.27 9.16 17.49
CA LEU A 158 8.66 8.27 18.60
C LEU A 158 8.25 6.81 18.36
N GLY A 159 7.05 6.56 17.83
CA GLY A 159 6.54 5.21 17.57
C GLY A 159 7.27 4.48 16.44
N ILE A 160 7.70 5.19 15.39
CA ILE A 160 8.46 4.63 14.27
C ILE A 160 9.93 4.40 14.68
N ASP A 161 10.46 5.21 15.58
CA ASP A 161 11.85 5.10 16.05
C ASP A 161 12.11 3.95 17.03
N ILE A 162 11.13 3.62 17.87
CA ILE A 162 11.27 2.56 18.90
C ILE A 162 10.80 1.18 18.44
N GLY A 163 10.05 1.11 17.34
CA GLY A 163 9.50 -0.12 16.73
C GLY A 163 10.51 -0.91 15.90
#